data_AF-A0AAV4H5F5-F1
#
_entry.id   AF-A0AAV4H5F5-F1
#
_cell.length_a   1.000
_cell.length_b   1.000
_cell.length_c   1.000
_cell.angle_alpha   90.00
_cell.angle_beta   90.00
_cell.angle_gamma   90.00
#
_symmetry.space_group_name_H-M   'P 1'
#
loop_
_entity.id
_entity.type
_entity.pdbx_description
1 polymer ?
#
loop_
_entity_poly.entity_id
_entity_poly.type
_entity_poly.pdbx_seq_one_letter_code
_entity_poly.pdbx_strand_id
1 'polypeptide(L)'
;MRTDDETEFILLDKWEQEVFYFEKLIKIRTFALFRKWKAFSVWRKNVRTTKIKSCKKSLDDNLFIVNPSLRPALLNVREMCHRISEMGLCQIDKDHTYTLTEFREAQFNQLNDVRVQVVDRKIVAGRLQDFRELVKEVVRSACRTALLEAGFTPDDYYYDGADSPGMYG
;
A
#
# COMPACT_ATOMS: atom_id res chain seq x y z
N MET A 1 27.53 23.27 -14.03
CA MET A 1 27.33 24.42 -14.93
C MET A 1 28.48 24.37 -15.92
N ARG A 2 28.28 23.85 -17.14
CA ARG A 2 29.28 23.95 -18.20
C ARG A 2 28.97 25.25 -18.92
N THR A 3 29.71 26.29 -18.56
CA THR A 3 29.79 27.54 -19.27
C THR A 3 30.62 27.26 -20.52
N ASP A 4 29.96 27.15 -21.67
CA ASP A 4 30.39 27.80 -22.92
C ASP A 4 29.44 27.46 -24.05
N ASP A 5 28.79 28.50 -24.54
CA ASP A 5 28.09 28.57 -25.83
C ASP A 5 29.09 29.02 -26.92
N GLU A 6 30.36 28.63 -26.79
CA GLU A 6 31.41 28.92 -27.76
C GLU A 6 31.31 27.90 -28.90
N THR A 7 30.79 28.36 -30.03
CA THR A 7 30.84 27.58 -31.27
C THR A 7 32.29 27.56 -31.76
N GLU A 8 33.03 26.48 -31.48
CA GLU A 8 34.37 26.28 -32.02
C GLU A 8 34.31 26.12 -33.55
N PHE A 9 34.85 27.09 -34.29
CA PHE A 9 34.96 27.01 -35.74
C PHE A 9 36.10 26.07 -36.14
N ILE A 10 35.76 24.93 -36.75
CA ILE A 10 36.70 23.96 -37.28
C ILE A 10 37.03 24.34 -38.73
N LEU A 11 38.32 24.38 -39.09
CA LEU A 11 38.76 24.57 -40.48
C LEU A 11 38.22 23.45 -41.38
N LEU A 12 37.76 23.81 -42.58
CA LEU A 12 37.11 22.87 -43.51
C LEU A 12 37.98 21.62 -43.76
N ASP A 13 39.27 21.81 -44.07
CA ASP A 13 40.21 20.71 -44.33
C ASP A 13 40.34 19.74 -43.15
N LYS A 14 40.32 20.28 -41.92
CA LYS A 14 40.39 19.48 -40.69
C LYS A 14 39.09 18.68 -40.49
N TRP A 15 37.95 19.31 -40.73
CA TRP A 15 36.65 18.64 -40.67
C TRP A 15 36.53 17.52 -41.71
N GLU A 16 36.93 17.77 -42.96
CA GLU A 16 36.93 16.77 -44.04
C GLU A 16 37.79 15.56 -43.67
N GLN A 17 38.96 15.81 -43.09
CA GLN A 17 39.85 14.76 -42.60
C GLN A 17 39.25 13.96 -41.45
N GLU A 18 38.61 14.62 -40.47
CA GLU A 18 37.93 13.96 -39.36
C GLU A 18 36.76 13.10 -39.83
N VAL A 19 35.96 13.59 -40.79
CA VAL A 19 34.87 12.83 -41.43
C VAL A 19 35.42 11.59 -42.14
N PHE A 20 36.49 11.75 -42.92
CA PHE A 20 37.14 10.63 -43.61
C PHE A 20 37.63 9.54 -42.63
N TYR A 21 38.26 9.92 -41.52
CA TYR A 21 38.69 8.96 -40.50
C TYR A 21 37.51 8.33 -39.77
N PHE A 22 36.48 9.11 -39.45
CA PHE A 22 35.26 8.60 -38.82
C PHE A 22 34.57 7.56 -39.70
N GLU A 23 34.44 7.81 -41.00
CA GLU A 23 33.86 6.87 -41.96
C GLU A 23 34.64 5.55 -42.02
N LYS A 24 35.97 5.60 -41.94
CA LYS A 24 36.81 4.40 -41.85
C LYS A 24 36.59 3.68 -40.52
N LEU A 25 36.53 4.41 -39.41
CA LEU A 25 36.38 3.88 -38.07
C LEU A 25 35.05 3.14 -37.87
N ILE A 26 33.93 3.71 -38.34
CA ILE A 26 32.62 3.06 -38.20
C ILE A 26 32.49 1.76 -39.00
N LYS A 27 33.30 1.58 -40.06
CA LYS A 27 33.35 0.36 -40.88
C LYS A 27 34.14 -0.77 -40.22
N ILE A 28 35.00 -0.47 -39.23
CA ILE A 28 35.71 -1.50 -38.46
C ILE A 28 34.67 -2.37 -37.74
N ARG A 29 34.85 -3.70 -37.86
CA ARG A 29 33.89 -4.71 -37.40
C ARG A 29 33.40 -4.48 -35.98
N THR A 30 34.30 -4.10 -35.06
CA THR A 30 33.97 -3.83 -33.66
C THR A 30 32.96 -2.69 -33.52
N PHE A 31 33.16 -1.56 -34.18
CA PHE A 31 32.25 -0.40 -34.10
C PHE A 31 30.93 -0.65 -34.84
N ALA A 32 30.98 -1.29 -36.01
CA ALA A 32 29.79 -1.67 -36.77
C ALA A 32 28.88 -2.63 -35.97
N LEU A 33 29.47 -3.65 -35.32
CA LEU A 33 28.73 -4.58 -34.47
C LEU A 33 28.28 -3.91 -33.18
N PHE A 34 29.10 -3.06 -32.56
CA PHE A 34 28.72 -2.32 -31.35
C PHE A 34 27.46 -1.48 -31.58
N ARG A 35 27.35 -0.78 -32.73
CA ARG A 35 26.16 0.01 -33.04
C ARG A 35 24.89 -0.86 -33.10
N LYS A 36 24.99 -2.04 -33.70
CA LYS A 36 23.89 -3.03 -33.74
C LYS A 36 23.56 -3.54 -32.33
N TRP A 37 24.58 -3.97 -31.57
CA TRP A 37 24.40 -4.49 -30.21
C TRP A 37 23.81 -3.46 -29.27
N LYS A 38 24.26 -2.21 -29.33
CA LYS A 38 23.72 -1.09 -28.57
C LYS A 38 22.25 -0.86 -28.93
N ALA A 39 21.91 -0.85 -30.22
CA ALA A 39 20.53 -0.72 -30.66
C ALA A 39 19.63 -1.83 -30.12
N PHE A 40 20.04 -3.10 -30.26
CA PHE A 40 19.27 -4.23 -29.71
C PHE A 40 19.20 -4.24 -28.19
N SER A 41 20.28 -3.86 -27.49
CA SER A 41 20.30 -3.80 -26.03
C SER A 41 19.36 -2.72 -25.50
N VAL A 42 19.40 -1.53 -26.12
CA VAL A 42 18.49 -0.42 -25.79
C VAL A 42 17.05 -0.81 -26.12
N TRP A 43 16.79 -1.39 -27.28
CA TRP A 43 15.46 -1.87 -27.65
C TRP A 43 14.92 -2.90 -26.65
N ARG A 44 15.72 -3.93 -26.32
CA ARG A 44 15.34 -4.94 -25.33
C ARG A 44 15.06 -4.32 -23.96
N LYS A 45 15.91 -3.39 -23.52
CA LYS A 45 15.70 -2.66 -22.26
C LYS A 45 14.39 -1.89 -22.30
N ASN A 46 14.13 -1.15 -23.37
CA ASN A 46 12.89 -0.37 -23.54
C ASN A 46 11.66 -1.26 -23.54
N VAL A 47 11.64 -2.33 -24.34
CA VAL A 47 10.53 -3.31 -24.37
C VAL A 47 10.28 -3.89 -22.98
N ARG A 48 11.34 -4.31 -22.28
CA ARG A 48 11.23 -4.85 -20.91
C ARG A 48 10.67 -3.80 -19.95
N THR A 49 11.20 -2.58 -19.98
CA THR A 49 10.73 -1.48 -19.12
C THR A 49 9.27 -1.14 -19.41
N THR A 50 8.85 -1.08 -20.66
CA THR A 50 7.46 -0.83 -21.05
C THR A 50 6.53 -1.93 -20.52
N LYS A 51 6.89 -3.21 -20.72
CA LYS A 51 6.12 -4.34 -20.18
C LYS A 51 6.01 -4.28 -18.66
N ILE A 52 7.12 -4.06 -17.96
CA ILE A 52 7.13 -3.95 -16.49
C ILE A 52 6.28 -2.77 -16.03
N LYS A 53 6.39 -1.60 -16.67
CA LYS A 53 5.58 -0.42 -16.32
C LYS A 53 4.09 -0.70 -16.51
N SER A 54 3.70 -1.36 -17.60
CA SER A 54 2.31 -1.75 -17.85
C SER A 54 1.79 -2.70 -16.76
N CYS A 55 2.57 -3.72 -16.40
CA CYS A 55 2.21 -4.63 -15.31
C CYS A 55 2.11 -3.90 -13.98
N LYS A 56 3.05 -3.01 -13.66
CA LYS A 56 3.03 -2.21 -12.42
C LYS A 56 1.77 -1.37 -12.33
N LYS A 57 1.45 -0.63 -13.39
CA LYS A 57 0.22 0.16 -13.46
C LYS A 57 -1.02 -0.71 -13.24
N SER A 58 -1.10 -1.86 -13.91
CA SER A 58 -2.20 -2.80 -13.70
C SER A 58 -2.30 -3.31 -12.27
N LEU A 59 -1.18 -3.54 -11.59
CA LEU A 59 -1.17 -3.95 -10.18
C LEU A 59 -1.59 -2.81 -9.25
N ASP A 60 -1.09 -1.60 -9.49
CA ASP A 60 -1.45 -0.40 -8.72
C ASP A 60 -2.96 -0.11 -8.82
N ASP A 61 -3.54 -0.27 -10.01
CA ASP A 61 -4.96 0.02 -10.25
C ASP A 61 -5.91 -1.05 -9.65
N ASN A 62 -5.48 -2.30 -9.54
CA ASN A 62 -6.36 -3.43 -9.18
C ASN A 62 -6.13 -4.00 -7.77
N LEU A 63 -4.99 -3.72 -7.13
CA LEU A 63 -4.60 -4.40 -5.90
C LEU A 63 -4.41 -3.42 -4.74
N PHE A 64 -5.37 -3.40 -3.81
CA PHE A 64 -5.36 -2.53 -2.63
C PHE A 64 -4.12 -2.68 -1.74
N ILE A 65 -3.49 -3.86 -1.71
CA ILE A 65 -2.24 -4.08 -0.95
C ILE A 65 -1.05 -3.31 -1.54
N VAL A 66 -1.14 -2.85 -2.79
CA VAL A 66 -0.08 -2.06 -3.42
C VAL A 66 -0.21 -0.58 -3.06
N ASN A 67 -1.42 -0.12 -2.78
CA ASN A 67 -1.67 1.24 -2.31
C ASN A 67 -0.99 1.47 -0.93
N PRO A 68 -0.11 2.48 -0.79
CA PRO A 68 0.62 2.74 0.46
C PRO A 68 -0.27 3.02 1.67
N SER A 69 -1.43 3.63 1.46
CA SER A 69 -2.38 4.04 2.50
C SER A 69 -3.31 2.88 2.91
N LEU A 70 -3.74 2.05 1.96
CA LEU A 70 -4.63 0.92 2.22
C LEU A 70 -3.90 -0.33 2.73
N ARG A 71 -2.64 -0.55 2.32
CA ARG A 71 -1.81 -1.68 2.77
C ARG A 71 -1.72 -1.80 4.29
N PRO A 72 -1.29 -0.77 5.05
CA PRO A 72 -1.14 -0.90 6.49
C PRO A 72 -2.49 -1.15 7.17
N ALA A 73 -3.57 -0.55 6.68
CA ALA A 73 -4.91 -0.79 7.20
C ALA A 73 -5.36 -2.25 7.00
N LEU A 74 -5.16 -2.82 5.80
CA LEU A 74 -5.47 -4.22 5.53
C LEU A 74 -4.66 -5.19 6.39
N LEU A 75 -3.36 -4.93 6.54
CA LEU A 75 -2.49 -5.77 7.39
C LEU A 75 -2.88 -5.68 8.86
N ASN A 76 -3.21 -4.47 9.35
CA ASN A 76 -3.68 -4.27 10.72
C ASN A 76 -5.00 -5.00 10.96
N VAL A 77 -6.00 -4.86 10.07
CA VAL A 77 -7.27 -5.61 10.18
C VAL A 77 -7.01 -7.12 10.23
N ARG A 78 -6.10 -7.63 9.39
CA ARG A 78 -5.74 -9.05 9.41
C ARG A 78 -5.11 -9.48 10.73
N GLU A 79 -4.21 -8.67 11.27
CA GLU A 79 -3.59 -8.92 12.57
C GLU A 79 -4.63 -8.92 13.70
N MET A 80 -5.52 -7.92 13.72
CA MET A 80 -6.60 -7.84 14.71
C MET A 80 -7.53 -9.07 14.61
N CYS A 81 -7.88 -9.52 13.41
CA CYS A 81 -8.65 -10.76 13.22
C CYS A 81 -7.95 -11.99 13.82
N HIS A 82 -6.62 -12.07 13.68
CA HIS A 82 -5.85 -13.18 14.24
C HIS A 82 -5.88 -13.17 15.77
N ARG A 83 -5.69 -11.99 16.38
CA ARG A 83 -5.78 -11.80 17.84
C ARG A 83 -7.15 -12.20 18.40
N ILE A 84 -8.23 -11.90 17.68
CA ILE A 84 -9.58 -12.35 18.08
C ILE A 84 -9.73 -13.86 17.92
N SER A 85 -9.20 -14.44 16.85
CA SER A 85 -9.25 -15.90 16.65
C SER A 85 -8.51 -16.67 17.75
N GLU A 86 -7.47 -16.09 18.34
CA GLU A 86 -6.74 -16.68 19.48
C GLU A 86 -7.45 -16.49 20.81
N MET A 87 -8.31 -15.46 20.94
CA MET A 87 -9.22 -15.32 22.06
C MET A 87 -10.33 -16.36 21.94
N GLY A 88 -10.08 -17.56 22.49
CA GLY A 88 -11.06 -18.64 22.56
C GLY A 88 -12.40 -18.11 23.08
N LEU A 89 -13.42 -18.17 22.22
CA LEU A 89 -14.80 -17.76 22.55
C LEU A 89 -15.45 -18.65 23.63
N CYS A 90 -14.81 -19.80 23.91
CA CYS A 90 -15.13 -20.70 25.00
C CYS A 90 -13.83 -21.01 25.73
N GLN A 91 -13.70 -20.68 27.01
CA GLN A 91 -12.71 -21.36 27.85
C GLN A 91 -13.37 -22.59 28.46
N ILE A 92 -12.74 -23.74 28.22
CA ILE A 92 -13.11 -25.01 28.82
C ILE A 92 -11.92 -25.40 29.68
N ASP A 93 -12.14 -25.58 30.97
CA ASP A 93 -11.13 -26.13 31.86
C ASP A 93 -10.88 -27.60 31.47
N LYS A 94 -9.62 -27.95 31.21
CA LYS A 94 -9.23 -29.28 30.74
C LYS A 94 -9.25 -30.31 31.86
N ASP A 95 -9.19 -29.86 33.11
CA ASP A 95 -9.14 -30.72 34.29
C ASP A 95 -10.52 -30.91 34.95
N HIS A 96 -11.58 -30.34 34.37
CA HIS A 96 -12.93 -30.39 34.91
C HIS A 96 -13.91 -31.07 33.95
N THR A 97 -14.67 -32.05 34.45
CA THR A 97 -15.76 -32.69 33.70
C THR A 97 -17.06 -31.98 34.02
N TYR A 98 -17.53 -31.14 33.10
CA TYR A 98 -18.76 -30.39 33.28
C TYR A 98 -19.99 -31.28 33.07
N THR A 99 -20.99 -31.16 33.95
CA THR A 99 -22.36 -31.56 33.58
C THR A 99 -22.93 -30.60 32.53
N LEU A 100 -23.94 -31.02 31.76
CA LEU A 100 -24.51 -30.18 30.68
C LEU A 100 -25.03 -28.83 31.22
N THR A 101 -25.60 -28.83 32.42
CA THR A 101 -26.09 -27.65 33.13
C THR A 101 -24.93 -26.75 33.58
N GLU A 102 -23.88 -27.31 34.18
CA GLU A 102 -22.69 -26.54 34.59
C GLU A 102 -21.93 -25.97 33.40
N PHE A 103 -21.82 -26.72 32.30
CA PHE A 103 -21.22 -26.22 31.07
C PHE A 103 -22.04 -25.05 30.51
N ARG A 104 -23.36 -25.22 30.43
CA ARG A 104 -24.26 -24.16 29.96
C ARG A 104 -24.15 -22.92 30.81
N GLU A 105 -24.14 -23.04 32.14
CA GLU A 105 -23.99 -21.92 33.07
C GLU A 105 -22.61 -21.29 32.99
N ALA A 106 -21.52 -22.08 32.90
CA ALA A 106 -20.16 -21.56 32.72
C ALA A 106 -20.03 -20.77 31.41
N GLN A 107 -20.58 -21.28 30.30
CA GLN A 107 -20.60 -20.57 29.02
C GLN A 107 -21.51 -19.33 29.06
N PHE A 108 -22.67 -19.41 29.74
CA PHE A 108 -23.56 -18.25 29.89
C PHE A 108 -22.94 -17.16 30.78
N ASN A 109 -22.23 -17.53 31.85
CA ASN A 109 -21.51 -16.60 32.72
C ASN A 109 -20.30 -16.01 31.99
N GLN A 110 -19.61 -16.77 31.15
CA GLN A 110 -18.51 -16.26 30.33
C GLN A 110 -19.00 -15.29 29.23
N LEU A 111 -20.19 -15.53 28.68
CA LEU A 111 -20.86 -14.63 27.72
C LEU A 111 -21.59 -13.45 28.38
N ASN A 112 -22.03 -13.60 29.64
CA ASN A 112 -22.89 -12.66 30.35
C ASN A 112 -22.40 -12.33 31.76
N ASP A 113 -21.10 -12.26 32.07
CA ASP A 113 -20.66 -11.90 33.43
C ASP A 113 -21.15 -10.49 33.77
N VAL A 114 -22.31 -10.51 34.41
CA VAL A 114 -23.30 -9.49 34.69
C VAL A 114 -24.12 -10.16 35.79
N ARG A 115 -23.97 -9.67 37.01
CA ARG A 115 -25.08 -9.16 37.83
C ARG A 115 -24.57 -8.86 39.24
N VAL A 116 -23.72 -7.84 39.38
CA VAL A 116 -23.81 -6.90 40.51
C VAL A 116 -23.42 -5.51 40.01
N GLN A 117 -24.38 -4.59 40.06
CA GLN A 117 -24.26 -3.12 39.96
C GLN A 117 -23.71 -2.49 38.66
N VAL A 118 -24.68 -2.00 37.89
CA VAL A 118 -24.73 -0.69 37.18
C VAL A 118 -23.42 -0.13 36.59
N VAL A 119 -23.43 0.05 35.27
CA VAL A 119 -22.44 0.77 34.43
C VAL A 119 -21.14 -0.01 34.17
N ASP A 120 -21.20 -1.05 33.34
CA ASP A 120 -20.27 -1.25 32.21
C ASP A 120 -20.55 -2.58 31.50
N ARG A 121 -20.54 -2.49 30.18
CA ARG A 121 -21.05 -3.51 29.25
C ARG A 121 -20.04 -4.64 29.06
N LYS A 122 -20.41 -5.86 29.49
CA LYS A 122 -20.28 -7.13 28.73
C LYS A 122 -18.90 -7.38 28.08
N ILE A 123 -17.98 -8.06 28.77
CA ILE A 123 -16.56 -8.17 28.38
C ILE A 123 -16.32 -8.72 26.96
N VAL A 124 -16.97 -9.83 26.57
CA VAL A 124 -16.70 -10.46 25.25
C VAL A 124 -17.43 -9.74 24.11
N ALA A 125 -18.72 -9.43 24.30
CA ALA A 125 -19.50 -8.69 23.31
C ALA A 125 -19.03 -7.24 23.16
N GLY A 126 -18.59 -6.61 24.25
CA GLY A 126 -17.96 -5.29 24.28
C GLY A 126 -16.65 -5.30 23.50
N ARG A 127 -15.74 -6.24 23.78
CA ARG A 127 -14.48 -6.38 23.03
C ARG A 127 -14.70 -6.61 21.54
N LEU A 128 -15.69 -7.42 21.15
CA LEU A 128 -16.01 -7.63 19.73
C LEU A 128 -16.64 -6.39 19.09
N GLN A 129 -17.44 -5.64 19.84
CA GLN A 129 -18.01 -4.37 19.39
C GLN A 129 -16.92 -3.29 19.23
N ASP A 130 -16.01 -3.18 20.20
CA ASP A 130 -14.88 -2.25 20.16
C ASP A 130 -13.95 -2.59 19.01
N PHE A 131 -13.66 -3.88 18.79
CA PHE A 131 -12.95 -4.34 17.60
C PHE A 131 -13.65 -3.92 16.31
N ARG A 132 -14.98 -4.11 16.23
CA ARG A 132 -15.74 -3.74 15.04
C ARG A 132 -15.65 -2.25 14.76
N GLU A 133 -15.79 -1.41 15.79
CA GLU A 133 -15.69 0.05 15.62
C GLU A 133 -14.26 0.48 15.28
N LEU A 134 -13.24 -0.16 15.87
CA LEU A 134 -11.84 0.08 15.53
C LEU A 134 -11.53 -0.30 14.07
N VAL A 135 -11.98 -1.47 13.61
CA VAL A 135 -11.79 -1.91 12.21
C VAL A 135 -12.45 -0.94 11.24
N LYS A 136 -13.68 -0.49 11.55
CA LYS A 136 -14.36 0.53 10.72
C LYS A 136 -13.56 1.81 10.65
N GLU A 137 -13.03 2.29 11.77
CA GLU A 137 -12.28 3.55 11.81
C GLU A 137 -10.96 3.44 11.03
N VAL A 138 -10.22 2.35 11.22
CA VAL A 138 -8.98 2.06 10.49
C VAL A 138 -9.24 2.03 8.97
N VAL A 139 -10.30 1.36 8.54
CA VAL A 139 -10.66 1.28 7.11
C VAL A 139 -11.14 2.64 6.60
N ARG A 140 -11.99 3.34 7.34
CA ARG A 140 -12.51 4.67 6.97
C ARG A 140 -11.38 5.67 6.78
N SER A 141 -10.48 5.79 7.75
CA SER A 141 -9.33 6.69 7.71
C SER A 141 -8.40 6.38 6.54
N ALA A 142 -8.10 5.10 6.29
CA ALA A 142 -7.26 4.69 5.17
C ALA A 142 -7.91 4.95 3.81
N CYS A 143 -9.21 4.66 3.66
CA CYS A 143 -9.96 4.96 2.43
C CYS A 143 -10.05 6.47 2.18
N ARG A 144 -10.29 7.27 3.22
CA ARG A 144 -10.31 8.75 3.11
C ARG A 144 -8.97 9.27 2.60
N THR A 145 -7.87 8.79 3.18
CA THR A 145 -6.51 9.17 2.77
C THR A 145 -6.24 8.75 1.33
N ALA A 146 -6.58 7.51 0.95
CA ALA A 146 -6.38 7.01 -0.41
C ALA A 146 -7.23 7.77 -1.45
N LEU A 147 -8.45 8.18 -1.10
CA LEU A 147 -9.30 8.99 -1.96
C LEU A 147 -8.71 10.39 -2.18
N LEU A 148 -8.22 11.03 -1.11
CA LEU A 148 -7.57 12.34 -1.19
C LEU A 148 -6.29 12.28 -2.04
N GLU A 149 -5.47 11.24 -1.88
CA GLU A 149 -4.28 11.00 -2.70
C GLU A 149 -4.61 10.77 -4.18
N ALA A 150 -5.78 10.18 -4.47
CA ALA A 150 -6.29 9.99 -5.82
C ALA A 150 -7.01 11.25 -6.38
N GLY A 151 -7.11 12.33 -5.61
CA GLY A 151 -7.73 13.60 -6.02
C GLY A 151 -9.25 13.65 -5.84
N PHE A 152 -9.84 12.71 -5.11
CA PHE A 152 -11.26 12.71 -4.76
C PHE A 152 -11.48 13.36 -3.39
N THR A 153 -12.56 14.12 -3.25
CA THR A 153 -13.03 14.65 -1.95
C THR A 153 -14.11 13.73 -1.40
N PRO A 154 -13.88 13.03 -0.27
CA PRO A 154 -14.90 12.17 0.34
C PRO A 154 -16.10 13.00 0.83
N ASP A 155 -17.33 12.53 0.63
CA ASP A 155 -18.55 13.23 1.06
C ASP A 155 -18.60 13.43 2.59
N ASP A 156 -18.02 12.49 3.34
CA ASP A 156 -17.88 12.54 4.80
C ASP A 156 -16.94 13.66 5.29
N TYR A 157 -16.22 14.34 4.38
CA TYR A 157 -15.34 15.46 4.74
C TYR A 157 -16.07 16.63 5.41
N TYR A 158 -17.34 16.84 5.06
CA TYR A 158 -18.17 17.91 5.61
C TYR A 158 -18.74 17.58 7.00
N TYR A 159 -18.84 16.30 7.37
CA TYR A 159 -19.43 15.90 8.65
C TYR A 159 -18.47 16.03 9.83
N ASP A 160 -17.15 15.84 9.63
CA ASP A 160 -16.16 16.05 10.69
C ASP A 160 -16.00 17.53 11.10
N GLY A 161 -16.38 18.47 10.23
CA GLY A 161 -16.35 19.91 10.53
C GLY A 161 -17.54 20.38 11.39
N ALA A 162 -18.61 19.59 11.48
CA ALA A 162 -19.82 19.94 12.21
C ALA A 162 -19.78 19.55 13.69
N ASP A 163 -18.88 18.63 14.08
CA ASP A 163 -18.68 18.18 15.47
C ASP A 163 -17.62 19.00 16.23
N SER A 164 -17.24 20.18 15.72
CA SER A 164 -16.40 21.13 16.47
C SER A 164 -17.29 22.21 17.13
N PRO A 165 -17.77 22.00 18.37
CA PRO A 165 -18.47 23.04 19.11
C PRO A 165 -17.46 24.13 19.50
N GLY A 166 -17.62 25.31 18.90
CA GLY A 166 -17.06 26.55 19.43
C GLY A 166 -15.96 27.15 18.57
N MET A 167 -16.37 27.98 17.62
CA MET A 167 -15.66 29.22 17.27
C MET A 167 -16.68 30.24 16.73
N TYR A 168 -17.61 30.65 17.59
CA TYR A 168 -18.27 31.95 17.49
C TYR A 168 -18.42 32.50 18.91
N GLY A 169 -17.42 33.29 19.29
CA GLY A 169 -17.36 34.12 20.50
C GLY A 169 -16.44 35.29 20.21
#